data_AF-A0A3B3WD82-F1
#
_entry.id   AF-A0A3B3WD82-F1
#
_cell.length_a   1.000
_cell.length_b   1.000
_cell.length_c   1.000
_cell.angle_alpha   90.00
_cell.angle_beta   90.00
_cell.angle_gamma   90.00
#
_symmetry.space_group_name_H-M   'P 1'
#
loop_
_entity.id
_entity.type
_entity.pdbx_description
1 polymer ?
#
loop_
_entity_poly.entity_id
_entity_poly.type
_entity_poly.pdbx_seq_one_letter_code
_entity_poly.pdbx_strand_id
1 'polypeptide(L)'
;MLTNKVDSMLMLKTGTHPMTLSTVILTVLFTFDGNANGARCVYPFIFHGRMYKSCTTDGRIDGKRWCATTKTWRERNSEGDACHFPFVFQGKEYHSCTSEGRTDGKLWCGTTDSYDRDQKFGFCPNDGG
;
A
#
# COMPACT_ATOMS: atom_id res chain seq x y z
N MET A 1 10.08 25.61 2.39
CA MET A 1 9.64 24.69 3.47
C MET A 1 8.27 24.13 3.11
N LEU A 2 8.23 22.92 2.57
CA LEU A 2 7.07 22.01 2.67
C LEU A 2 7.65 20.60 2.76
N THR A 3 7.90 20.20 3.99
CA THR A 3 8.23 18.84 4.41
C THR A 3 7.07 17.91 4.08
N ASN A 4 7.19 17.13 3.01
CA ASN A 4 6.50 15.85 2.89
C ASN A 4 7.37 14.93 2.04
N LYS A 5 8.08 14.04 2.74
CA LYS A 5 8.83 12.92 2.17
C LYS A 5 7.91 12.08 1.29
N VAL A 6 7.95 12.32 -0.01
CA VAL A 6 7.67 11.29 -1.01
C VAL A 6 8.97 11.06 -1.77
N ASP A 7 9.97 10.55 -1.06
CA ASP A 7 11.07 9.87 -1.76
C ASP A 7 10.42 8.77 -2.62
N SER A 8 10.73 8.78 -3.91
CA SER A 8 10.55 7.69 -4.90
C SER A 8 9.45 7.88 -5.94
N MET A 9 9.72 8.75 -6.92
CA MET A 9 9.14 8.69 -8.28
C MET A 9 9.97 7.72 -9.14
N LEU A 10 9.46 6.54 -9.55
CA LEU A 10 10.20 5.74 -10.56
C LEU A 10 9.51 4.70 -11.48
N MET A 11 9.81 4.84 -12.78
CA MET A 11 9.87 3.92 -13.94
C MET A 11 9.85 2.39 -13.68
N LEU A 12 8.78 1.71 -14.12
CA LEU A 12 8.83 0.29 -14.47
C LEU A 12 9.34 0.11 -15.91
N LYS A 13 10.37 -0.72 -16.09
CA LYS A 13 10.53 -1.50 -17.31
C LYS A 13 10.53 -2.96 -16.95
N THR A 14 9.78 -3.76 -17.70
CA THR A 14 9.92 -5.22 -17.70
C THR A 14 11.28 -5.56 -18.29
N GLY A 15 12.23 -5.95 -17.45
CA GLY A 15 13.55 -6.43 -17.87
C GLY A 15 13.67 -7.94 -17.66
N THR A 16 14.28 -8.63 -18.61
CA THR A 16 14.68 -10.04 -18.47
C THR A 16 16.08 -10.09 -17.88
N HIS A 17 16.25 -10.69 -16.69
CA HIS A 17 17.56 -11.01 -16.14
C HIS A 17 17.76 -12.53 -16.10
N PRO A 18 18.83 -13.07 -16.68
CA PRO A 18 19.16 -14.49 -16.52
C PRO A 18 19.58 -14.72 -15.07
N MET A 19 18.79 -15.49 -14.32
CA MET A 19 19.17 -15.96 -12.99
C MET A 19 20.33 -16.95 -13.13
N THR A 20 21.50 -16.63 -12.59
CA THR A 20 22.69 -17.48 -12.64
C THR A 20 22.57 -18.65 -11.66
N LEU A 21 21.77 -19.66 -12.00
CA LEU A 21 22.06 -21.10 -11.78
C LEU A 21 20.97 -22.04 -12.33
N SER A 22 19.87 -21.50 -12.85
CA SER A 22 18.82 -22.30 -13.49
C SER A 22 18.22 -21.44 -14.58
N THR A 23 18.08 -21.96 -15.80
CA THR A 23 17.58 -21.29 -17.02
C THR A 23 16.09 -20.90 -16.93
N VAL A 24 15.71 -20.30 -15.80
CA VAL A 24 14.39 -19.73 -15.53
C VAL A 24 14.51 -18.22 -15.77
N ILE A 25 13.87 -17.75 -16.85
CA ILE A 25 13.71 -16.32 -17.11
C ILE A 25 12.59 -15.82 -16.19
N LEU A 26 12.95 -15.37 -15.00
CA LEU A 26 12.00 -14.74 -14.09
C LEU A 26 11.83 -13.27 -14.54
N THR A 27 10.62 -12.89 -14.96
CA THR A 27 10.27 -11.47 -15.13
C THR A 27 10.25 -10.82 -13.76
N VAL A 28 11.37 -10.24 -13.35
CA VAL A 28 11.45 -9.55 -12.05
C VAL A 28 11.21 -8.06 -12.26
N LEU A 29 10.25 -7.52 -11.51
CA LEU A 29 10.01 -6.08 -11.43
C LEU A 29 11.12 -5.46 -10.57
N PHE A 30 12.22 -5.02 -11.19
CA PHE A 30 13.25 -4.21 -10.54
C PHE A 30 13.07 -2.73 -10.89
N THR A 31 13.44 -1.85 -9.96
CA THR A 31 13.52 -0.40 -10.16
C THR A 31 14.90 -0.07 -10.73
N PHE A 32 15.00 0.65 -11.86
CA PHE A 32 16.26 0.84 -12.60
C PHE A 32 16.87 2.25 -12.48
N ASP A 33 16.24 3.16 -11.75
CA ASP A 33 16.57 4.61 -11.69
C ASP A 33 15.96 5.21 -10.38
N GLY A 34 15.93 6.52 -10.19
CA GLY A 34 15.38 7.17 -9.00
C GLY A 34 16.26 7.07 -7.76
N ASN A 35 15.70 7.42 -6.60
CA ASN A 35 16.39 7.42 -5.30
C ASN A 35 16.23 6.08 -4.52
N ALA A 36 15.60 5.08 -5.14
CA ALA A 36 15.22 3.84 -4.46
C ALA A 36 16.32 2.76 -4.48
N ASN A 37 17.44 3.00 -5.16
CA ASN A 37 18.60 2.09 -5.21
C ASN A 37 18.24 0.62 -5.52
N GLY A 38 17.31 0.39 -6.46
CA GLY A 38 16.89 -0.96 -6.85
C GLY A 38 15.86 -1.62 -5.91
N ALA A 39 15.35 -0.91 -4.89
CA ALA A 39 14.30 -1.42 -4.02
C ALA A 39 13.03 -1.77 -4.80
N ARG A 40 12.38 -2.88 -4.42
CA ARG A 40 11.15 -3.33 -5.08
C ARG A 40 9.99 -2.38 -4.81
N CYS A 41 9.04 -2.34 -5.73
CA CYS A 41 7.75 -1.69 -5.49
C CYS A 41 7.07 -2.29 -4.26
N VAL A 42 6.43 -1.44 -3.48
CA VAL A 42 5.61 -1.83 -2.33
C VAL A 42 4.17 -1.47 -2.64
N TYR A 43 3.30 -2.48 -2.67
CA TYR A 43 1.87 -2.31 -2.90
C TYR A 43 1.06 -2.71 -1.65
N PRO A 44 -0.10 -2.04 -1.42
CA PRO A 44 -0.52 -0.80 -2.04
C PRO A 44 0.32 0.40 -1.56
N PHE A 45 0.41 1.46 -2.37
CA PHE A 45 1.02 2.74 -1.95
C PHE A 45 0.05 3.91 -2.17
N ILE A 46 0.24 5.01 -1.43
CA ILE A 46 -0.47 6.27 -1.70
C ILE A 46 0.42 7.34 -2.29
N PHE A 47 -0.14 8.06 -3.25
CA PHE A 47 0.41 9.27 -3.82
C PHE A 47 -0.70 10.30 -4.03
N HIS A 48 -0.52 11.53 -3.54
CA HIS A 48 -1.54 12.59 -3.57
C HIS A 48 -2.95 12.13 -3.12
N GLY A 49 -3.01 11.29 -2.08
CA GLY A 49 -4.29 10.80 -1.55
C GLY A 49 -4.96 9.68 -2.37
N ARG A 50 -4.32 9.17 -3.43
CA ARG A 50 -4.85 8.07 -4.27
C ARG A 50 -4.08 6.78 -4.06
N MET A 51 -4.81 5.70 -3.79
CA MET A 51 -4.23 4.37 -3.59
C MET A 51 -3.93 3.69 -4.92
N TYR A 52 -2.71 3.16 -5.04
CA TYR A 52 -2.25 2.41 -6.20
C TYR A 52 -1.92 0.98 -5.80
N LYS A 53 -2.58 0.04 -6.48
CA LYS A 53 -2.31 -1.41 -6.38
C LYS A 53 -1.39 -1.92 -7.50
N SER A 54 -0.97 -1.02 -8.38
CA SER A 54 -0.09 -1.26 -9.52
C SER A 54 0.70 0.02 -9.81
N CYS A 55 1.59 0.01 -10.80
CA CYS A 55 2.26 1.24 -11.18
C CYS A 55 1.34 2.21 -11.90
N THR A 56 1.62 3.50 -11.71
CA THR A 56 0.83 4.61 -12.26
C THR A 56 1.69 5.57 -13.06
N THR A 57 1.10 6.32 -13.98
CA THR A 57 1.75 7.46 -14.66
C THR A 57 1.35 8.79 -14.02
N ASP A 58 0.57 8.77 -12.94
CA ASP A 58 0.05 9.99 -12.32
C ASP A 58 1.19 10.91 -11.87
N GLY A 59 1.05 12.20 -12.23
CA GLY A 59 2.07 13.22 -11.96
C GLY A 59 3.28 13.21 -12.91
N ARG A 60 3.30 12.34 -13.94
CA ARG A 60 4.39 12.26 -14.94
C ARG A 60 3.94 12.75 -16.32
N ILE A 61 4.62 13.77 -16.85
CA ILE A 61 4.40 14.24 -18.24
C ILE A 61 5.08 13.37 -19.30
N ASP A 62 6.09 12.60 -18.90
CA ASP A 62 6.83 11.71 -19.80
C ASP A 62 6.15 10.35 -19.99
N GLY A 63 4.96 10.16 -19.38
CA GLY A 63 4.15 8.95 -19.52
C GLY A 63 4.79 7.69 -18.91
N LYS A 64 5.86 7.82 -18.14
CA LYS A 64 6.55 6.65 -17.60
C LYS A 64 5.90 6.22 -16.27
N ARG A 65 5.67 4.90 -16.16
CA ARG A 65 4.98 4.26 -15.03
C ARG A 65 5.84 4.22 -13.80
N TRP A 66 5.29 4.41 -12.61
CA TRP A 66 6.05 4.37 -11.38
C TRP A 66 5.32 3.79 -10.16
N CYS A 67 6.10 3.40 -9.14
CA CYS A 67 5.63 2.92 -7.84
C CYS A 67 6.41 3.52 -6.67
N ALA A 68 5.80 3.53 -5.49
CA ALA A 68 6.54 3.73 -4.25
C ALA A 68 7.31 2.46 -3.86
N THR A 69 8.47 2.64 -3.25
CA THR A 69 9.33 1.56 -2.72
C THR A 69 9.34 1.49 -1.20
N THR A 70 8.56 2.37 -0.55
CA THR A 70 8.35 2.39 0.89
C THR A 70 6.86 2.30 1.18
N LYS A 71 6.51 1.69 2.32
CA LYS A 71 5.14 1.78 2.83
C LYS A 71 4.90 3.25 3.24
N THR A 72 4.17 4.01 2.42
CA THR A 72 3.72 5.37 2.78
C THR A 72 2.64 5.35 3.88
N TRP A 73 2.08 4.18 4.17
CA TRP A 73 1.16 3.94 5.29
C TRP A 73 1.90 3.28 6.45
N ARG A 74 2.09 4.03 7.52
CA ARG A 74 2.50 3.47 8.83
C ARG A 74 1.32 3.38 9.79
N GLU A 75 0.16 2.96 9.32
CA GLU A 75 -1.02 2.83 10.17
C GLU A 75 -1.95 1.67 9.74
N ARG A 76 -1.35 0.51 9.41
CA ARG A 76 -2.02 -0.80 9.27
C ARG A 76 -1.04 -1.85 9.78
N ASN A 77 -1.46 -2.72 10.70
CA ASN A 77 -0.61 -3.81 11.23
C ASN A 77 -0.82 -5.16 10.52
N SER A 78 -1.76 -5.23 9.57
CA SER A 78 -2.20 -6.48 8.96
C SER A 78 -1.58 -6.81 7.59
N GLU A 79 -0.30 -6.51 7.36
CA GLU A 79 0.47 -6.85 6.14
C GLU A 79 -0.18 -6.61 4.74
N GLY A 80 -1.34 -5.96 4.63
CA GLY A 80 -2.08 -5.78 3.37
C GLY A 80 -3.43 -6.49 3.29
N ASP A 81 -3.89 -7.14 4.36
CA ASP A 81 -5.18 -7.84 4.39
C ASP A 81 -6.38 -6.89 4.19
N ALA A 82 -7.37 -7.39 3.46
CA ALA A 82 -8.66 -6.71 3.26
C ALA A 82 -9.45 -6.61 4.58
N CYS A 83 -10.44 -5.72 4.62
CA CYS A 83 -11.38 -5.69 5.73
C CYS A 83 -12.14 -7.03 5.83
N HIS A 84 -12.25 -7.55 7.03
CA HIS A 84 -13.12 -8.69 7.33
C HIS A 84 -14.42 -8.13 7.92
N PHE A 85 -15.54 -8.46 7.28
CA PHE A 85 -16.85 -8.09 7.78
C PHE A 85 -17.70 -9.34 7.98
N PRO A 86 -18.39 -9.48 9.13
CA PRO A 86 -18.27 -8.63 10.32
C PRO A 86 -16.92 -8.76 11.04
N PHE A 87 -16.55 -7.76 11.85
CA PHE A 87 -15.47 -7.87 12.83
C PHE A 87 -15.91 -7.34 14.20
N VAL A 88 -15.29 -7.86 15.27
CA VAL A 88 -15.58 -7.44 16.65
C VAL A 88 -14.54 -6.46 17.19
N PHE A 89 -15.00 -5.32 17.75
CA PHE A 89 -14.19 -4.34 18.48
C PHE A 89 -14.93 -3.88 19.76
N GLN A 90 -14.25 -3.91 20.90
CA GLN A 90 -14.81 -3.64 22.23
C GLN A 90 -16.11 -4.42 22.51
N GLY A 91 -16.17 -5.66 22.05
CA GLY A 91 -17.34 -6.52 22.19
C GLY A 91 -18.54 -6.15 21.30
N LYS A 92 -18.41 -5.18 20.39
CA LYS A 92 -19.43 -4.79 19.42
C LYS A 92 -19.05 -5.30 18.02
N GLU A 93 -20.06 -5.78 17.28
CA GLU A 93 -19.89 -6.25 15.90
C GLU A 93 -20.08 -5.09 14.91
N TYR A 94 -19.19 -5.02 13.91
CA TYR A 94 -19.20 -3.99 12.87
C TYR A 94 -19.25 -4.65 11.48
N HIS A 95 -20.22 -4.22 10.67
CA HIS A 95 -20.40 -4.65 9.28
C HIS A 95 -19.88 -3.63 8.26
N SER A 96 -19.27 -2.55 8.74
CA SER A 96 -18.71 -1.47 7.91
C SER A 96 -17.50 -0.86 8.60
N CYS A 97 -16.77 -0.03 7.88
CA CYS A 97 -15.71 0.77 8.47
C CYS A 97 -16.26 1.69 9.56
N THR A 98 -15.47 1.91 10.60
CA THR A 98 -15.83 2.74 11.76
C THR A 98 -14.72 3.72 12.09
N SER A 99 -15.05 4.84 12.71
CA SER A 99 -14.08 5.76 13.33
C SER A 99 -14.01 5.57 14.86
N GLU A 100 -14.84 4.67 15.42
CA GLU A 100 -14.87 4.40 16.86
C GLU A 100 -13.49 3.96 17.36
N GLY A 101 -13.12 4.40 18.57
CA GLY A 101 -11.78 4.17 19.13
C GLY A 101 -10.68 5.08 18.60
N ARG A 102 -11.00 6.05 17.72
CA ARG A 102 -10.05 7.05 17.22
C ARG A 102 -10.56 8.48 17.41
N THR A 103 -9.64 9.43 17.56
CA THR A 103 -9.93 10.87 17.71
C THR A 103 -9.68 11.67 16.43
N ASP A 104 -9.00 11.08 15.44
CA ASP A 104 -8.66 11.73 14.17
C ASP A 104 -9.74 11.55 13.09
N GLY A 105 -10.83 10.85 13.40
CA GLY A 105 -11.96 10.64 12.50
C GLY A 105 -11.70 9.70 11.32
N LYS A 106 -10.50 9.10 11.20
CA LYS A 106 -10.19 8.17 10.11
C LYS A 106 -10.98 6.87 10.25
N LEU A 107 -11.57 6.41 9.15
CA LEU A 107 -12.30 5.14 9.09
C LEU A 107 -11.34 3.95 9.01
N TRP A 108 -11.59 2.94 9.85
CA TRP A 108 -10.82 1.70 9.93
C TRP A 108 -11.74 0.48 10.00
N CYS A 109 -11.16 -0.70 9.78
CA CYS A 109 -11.82 -2.00 9.89
C CYS A 109 -10.88 -3.04 10.50
N GLY A 110 -11.44 -4.06 11.15
CA GLY A 110 -10.72 -5.29 11.45
C GLY A 110 -10.38 -6.04 10.17
N THR A 111 -9.23 -6.71 10.13
CA THR A 111 -8.86 -7.59 8.99
C THR A 111 -8.97 -9.08 9.35
N THR A 112 -9.61 -9.36 10.47
CA THR A 112 -10.00 -10.69 10.96
C THR A 112 -11.40 -10.59 11.59
N ASP A 113 -11.99 -11.71 11.99
CA ASP A 113 -13.29 -11.74 12.67
C ASP A 113 -13.31 -11.01 14.02
N SER A 114 -12.15 -10.82 14.67
CA SER A 114 -12.06 -10.16 15.97
C SER A 114 -10.81 -9.30 16.09
N TYR A 115 -10.99 -7.98 16.05
CA TYR A 115 -9.93 -7.04 16.38
C TYR A 115 -9.53 -7.15 17.86
N ASP A 116 -10.49 -7.41 18.75
CA ASP A 116 -10.21 -7.57 20.18
C ASP A 116 -9.20 -8.68 20.46
N ARG A 117 -9.24 -9.77 19.67
CA ARG A 117 -8.32 -10.89 19.78
C ARG A 117 -7.01 -10.65 19.01
N ASP A 118 -7.11 -10.22 17.76
CA ASP A 118 -5.96 -10.25 16.84
C ASP A 118 -5.25 -8.91 16.74
N GLN A 119 -5.89 -7.82 17.15
CA GLN A 119 -5.42 -6.43 17.06
C GLN A 119 -4.95 -6.05 15.65
N LYS A 120 -5.55 -6.70 14.65
CA LYS A 120 -5.27 -6.54 13.23
C LYS A 120 -6.32 -5.64 12.61
N PHE A 121 -5.87 -4.47 12.15
CA PHE A 121 -6.72 -3.47 11.51
C PHE A 121 -6.05 -2.90 10.29
N GLY A 122 -6.83 -2.21 9.47
CA GLY A 122 -6.32 -1.02 8.82
C GLY A 122 -7.38 -0.09 8.28
N PHE A 123 -6.92 0.99 7.65
CA PHE A 123 -7.80 2.06 7.21
C PHE A 123 -8.55 1.75 5.93
N CYS A 124 -9.80 2.21 5.94
CA CYS A 124 -10.63 2.26 4.77
C CYS A 124 -10.30 3.53 3.96
N PRO A 125 -10.39 3.48 2.62
CA PRO A 125 -10.41 4.71 1.85
C PRO A 125 -11.56 5.59 2.38
N ASN A 126 -11.33 6.89 2.51
CA ASN A 126 -12.44 7.81 2.72
C ASN A 126 -13.41 7.59 1.56
N ASP A 127 -14.67 7.30 1.86
CA ASP A 127 -15.72 7.07 0.87
C ASP A 127 -15.83 8.35 0.02
N GLY A 128 -15.14 8.32 -1.11
CA GLY A 128 -15.00 9.38 -2.09
C GLY A 128 -14.99 8.66 -3.42
N GLY A 129 -16.19 8.31 -3.88
CA GLY A 129 -16.44 7.70 -5.18
C GLY A 129 -15.90 8.52 -6.35
#